data_AF-A0A7V4P9T7-F1
#
_entry.id   AF-A0A7V4P9T7-F1
#
_cell.length_a   1.000
_cell.length_b   1.000
_cell.length_c   1.000
_cell.angle_alpha   90.00
_cell.angle_beta   90.00
_cell.angle_gamma   90.00
#
_symmetry.space_group_name_H-M   'P 1'
#
loop_
_entity.id
_entity.type
_entity.pdbx_description
1 polymer ?
#
loop_
_entity_poly.entity_id
_entity_poly.type
_entity_poly.pdbx_seq_one_letter_code
_entity_poly.pdbx_strand_id
1 'polypeptide(L)'
;MLLMRACLLGLVLLLLPGARLTAADGPSATTYWDLIHDEAVLADLKLTASQRKALREALDPLDLRCFPLRNQSAAEAEQGLLALVSQAQVQLGKILRPQQVQRLDQVLLRVQGLEGLLRSDVAEKLSLSEAQRETIAGAVRTAREGKLKLQREVLAAKRAGAKADEESRRLDTTAWEHALGALNDDQKRRWMEMIARDFEISRLGRTAYKTPELIAPPATWVNGAPLDPQALRGRVVVVHFFAFGCSNCIHNYPSYRKWQEELVPRGVQLIGIHTPETSAEHNVETLKGKLQAEQLHFPVIVDNDKANWEAWGNGMWPSVYVIDKQGYMR
;
A
#
# COMPACT_ATOMS: atom_id res chain seq x y z
N MET A 1 32.58 -1.91 -3.18
CA MET A 1 31.98 -3.24 -2.89
C MET A 1 30.97 -3.27 -1.71
N LEU A 2 30.61 -2.12 -1.10
CA LEU A 2 29.54 -2.05 -0.07
C LEU A 2 28.21 -1.43 -0.58
N LEU A 3 28.13 -0.97 -1.83
CA LEU A 3 26.93 -0.30 -2.40
C LEU A 3 25.90 -1.26 -3.03
N MET A 4 26.15 -2.57 -3.10
CA MET A 4 25.41 -3.48 -4.01
C MET A 4 24.36 -4.39 -3.36
N ARG A 5 23.92 -4.15 -2.11
CA ARG A 5 23.05 -5.10 -1.39
C ARG A 5 21.57 -4.73 -1.21
N ALA A 6 21.08 -3.64 -1.79
CA ALA A 6 19.68 -3.21 -1.59
C ALA A 6 18.89 -3.03 -2.89
N CYS A 7 18.71 -4.09 -3.69
CA CYS A 7 17.80 -4.11 -4.85
C CYS A 7 16.95 -5.38 -4.87
N LEU A 8 16.16 -5.63 -3.81
CA LEU A 8 15.37 -6.86 -3.66
C LEU A 8 13.85 -6.67 -3.63
N LEU A 9 13.31 -5.47 -3.87
CA LEU A 9 11.84 -5.26 -3.89
C LEU A 9 11.28 -4.52 -5.11
N GLY A 10 12.10 -4.34 -6.17
CA GLY A 10 11.69 -3.56 -7.34
C GLY A 10 10.59 -4.14 -8.22
N LEU A 11 10.15 -5.39 -8.00
CA LEU A 11 9.20 -6.06 -8.89
C LEU A 11 7.74 -6.03 -8.43
N VAL A 12 7.45 -5.79 -7.14
CA VAL A 12 6.08 -5.95 -6.60
C VAL A 12 5.31 -4.62 -6.57
N LEU A 13 5.98 -3.46 -6.55
CA LEU A 13 5.31 -2.15 -6.42
C LEU A 13 4.77 -1.54 -7.73
N LEU A 14 4.95 -2.18 -8.89
CA LEU A 14 4.57 -1.61 -10.21
C LEU A 14 3.23 -2.13 -10.76
N LEU A 15 2.29 -2.50 -9.88
CA LEU A 15 0.97 -3.02 -10.27
C LEU A 15 -0.10 -1.94 -10.53
N LEU A 16 0.26 -0.65 -10.63
CA LEU A 16 -0.70 0.38 -11.03
C LEU A 16 -0.49 0.78 -12.49
N PRO A 17 -1.36 0.34 -13.43
CA PRO A 17 -1.37 0.86 -14.79
C PRO A 17 -1.86 2.30 -14.74
N GLY A 18 -0.95 3.28 -14.84
CA GLY A 18 -1.35 4.69 -14.97
C GLY A 18 -0.48 5.74 -14.27
N ALA A 19 0.53 5.36 -13.48
CA ALA A 19 1.39 6.35 -12.81
C ALA A 19 2.31 7.08 -13.82
N ARG A 20 1.78 8.13 -14.46
CA ARG A 20 2.58 9.22 -15.01
C ARG A 20 3.21 9.96 -13.84
N LEU A 21 4.39 9.54 -13.42
CA LEU A 21 5.25 10.37 -12.59
C LEU A 21 5.77 11.51 -13.48
N THR A 22 5.07 12.63 -13.48
CA THR A 22 5.68 13.91 -13.87
C THR A 22 6.71 14.25 -12.80
N ALA A 23 7.91 14.65 -13.23
CA ALA A 23 9.04 15.00 -12.37
C ALA A 23 8.86 16.34 -11.62
N ALA A 24 7.66 16.60 -11.08
CA ALA A 24 7.36 17.85 -10.39
C ALA A 24 7.04 17.57 -8.91
N ASP A 25 8.00 17.97 -8.07
CA ASP A 25 7.94 18.24 -6.63
C ASP A 25 7.66 17.08 -5.65
N GLY A 26 8.74 16.66 -4.97
CA GLY A 26 8.69 15.85 -3.76
C GLY A 26 8.82 14.34 -3.97
N PRO A 27 8.84 13.54 -2.88
CA PRO A 27 8.58 12.12 -3.01
C PRO A 27 7.25 11.87 -3.69
N SER A 28 7.17 10.78 -4.47
CA SER A 28 5.86 10.26 -4.87
C SER A 28 5.00 10.18 -3.61
N ALA A 29 3.83 10.81 -3.62
CA ALA A 29 2.93 10.86 -2.48
C ALA A 29 2.71 9.45 -1.90
N THR A 30 2.62 8.45 -2.79
CA THR A 30 2.58 7.03 -2.47
C THR A 30 3.78 6.55 -1.67
N THR A 31 5.02 6.84 -2.09
CA THR A 31 6.23 6.43 -1.36
C THR A 31 6.26 7.03 0.04
N TYR A 32 5.95 8.33 0.18
CA TYR A 32 5.89 8.94 1.51
C TYR A 32 4.82 8.27 2.37
N TRP A 33 3.63 8.09 1.81
CA TRP A 33 2.50 7.45 2.47
C TRP A 33 2.82 6.04 2.95
N ASP A 34 3.47 5.22 2.12
CA ASP A 34 3.87 3.87 2.51
C ASP A 34 4.89 3.89 3.66
N LEU A 35 5.92 4.72 3.58
CA LEU A 35 7.02 4.72 4.56
C LEU A 35 6.59 5.19 5.94
N ILE A 36 5.61 6.10 6.05
CA ILE A 36 5.10 6.52 7.36
C ILE A 36 4.21 5.47 8.03
N HIS A 37 3.80 4.43 7.29
CA HIS A 37 3.06 3.27 7.80
C HIS A 37 3.94 2.02 7.96
N ASP A 38 5.19 2.05 7.50
CA ASP A 38 6.08 0.89 7.52
C ASP A 38 6.79 0.71 8.87
N GLU A 39 6.63 -0.46 9.50
CA GLU A 39 7.18 -0.73 10.83
C GLU A 39 8.72 -0.72 10.88
N ALA A 40 9.42 -1.06 9.79
CA ALA A 40 10.88 -0.98 9.75
C ALA A 40 11.35 0.47 9.74
N VAL A 41 10.64 1.36 9.03
CA VAL A 41 10.88 2.81 9.08
C VAL A 41 10.58 3.35 10.47
N LEU A 42 9.40 3.06 11.04
CA LEU A 42 9.02 3.55 12.38
C LEU A 42 9.98 3.04 13.47
N ALA A 43 10.51 1.82 13.32
CA ALA A 43 11.56 1.29 14.19
C ALA A 43 12.89 2.03 14.02
N ASP A 44 13.32 2.32 12.79
CA ASP A 44 14.56 3.07 12.53
C ASP A 44 14.51 4.53 13.01
N LEU A 45 13.31 5.14 13.02
CA LEU A 45 13.06 6.45 13.64
C LEU A 45 13.10 6.42 15.17
N LYS A 46 13.15 5.22 15.78
CA LYS A 46 13.19 5.02 17.25
C LYS A 46 12.06 5.77 17.96
N LEU A 47 10.84 5.69 17.43
CA LEU A 47 9.67 6.33 18.03
C LEU A 47 9.38 5.75 19.43
N THR A 48 9.11 6.62 20.40
CA THR A 48 8.64 6.20 21.72
C THR A 48 7.23 5.58 21.63
N ALA A 49 6.79 4.89 22.68
CA ALA A 49 5.42 4.38 22.75
C ALA A 49 4.36 5.51 22.61
N SER A 50 4.61 6.67 23.23
CA SER A 50 3.74 7.84 23.09
C SER A 50 3.72 8.40 21.67
N GLN A 51 4.88 8.49 21.00
CA GLN A 51 4.96 8.92 19.60
C GLN A 51 4.25 7.94 18.67
N ARG A 52 4.39 6.63 18.89
CA ARG A 52 3.69 5.60 18.09
C ARG A 52 2.17 5.70 18.25
N LYS A 53 1.69 5.95 19.48
CA LYS A 53 0.26 6.16 19.74
C LYS A 53 -0.24 7.43 19.02
N ALA A 54 0.45 8.55 19.20
CA ALA A 54 0.09 9.83 18.57
C ALA A 54 0.15 9.74 17.04
N LEU A 55 1.09 8.99 16.48
CA LEU A 55 1.19 8.75 15.04
C LEU A 55 -0.05 8.03 14.52
N ARG A 56 -0.48 6.95 15.19
CA ARG A 56 -1.71 6.23 14.82
C ARG A 56 -2.95 7.12 14.93
N GLU A 57 -3.09 7.86 16.02
CA GLU A 57 -4.21 8.80 16.21
C GLU A 57 -4.25 9.88 15.11
N ALA A 58 -3.09 10.28 14.58
CA ALA A 58 -2.99 11.23 13.49
C ALA A 58 -3.24 10.62 12.10
N LEU A 59 -2.80 9.38 11.86
CA LEU A 59 -2.88 8.73 10.54
C LEU A 59 -4.18 7.96 10.32
N ASP A 60 -4.75 7.34 11.36
CA ASP A 60 -5.96 6.52 11.26
C ASP A 60 -7.13 7.26 10.55
N PRO A 61 -7.46 8.54 10.86
CA PRO A 61 -8.53 9.25 10.15
C PRO A 61 -8.18 9.56 8.68
N LEU A 62 -6.89 9.67 8.35
CA LEU A 62 -6.42 9.93 7.00
C LEU A 62 -6.43 8.64 6.16
N ASP A 63 -6.09 7.50 6.75
CA ASP A 63 -6.23 6.17 6.13
C ASP A 63 -7.65 5.92 5.66
N LEU A 64 -8.65 6.20 6.51
CA LEU A 64 -10.07 6.02 6.17
C LEU A 64 -10.48 6.84 4.94
N ARG A 65 -9.90 8.04 4.77
CA ARG A 65 -10.13 8.91 3.60
C ARG A 65 -9.34 8.48 2.37
N CYS A 66 -8.33 7.63 2.52
CA CYS A 66 -7.57 7.07 1.42
C CYS A 66 -8.34 5.95 0.70
N PHE A 67 -9.16 5.16 1.41
CA PHE A 67 -9.88 4.01 0.83
C PHE A 67 -10.73 4.37 -0.40
N PRO A 68 -11.58 5.42 -0.38
CA PRO A 68 -12.43 5.74 -1.53
C PRO A 68 -11.68 6.27 -2.75
N LEU A 69 -10.42 6.70 -2.60
CA LEU A 69 -9.63 7.26 -3.70
C LEU A 69 -9.41 6.25 -4.84
N ARG A 70 -9.40 4.93 -4.54
CA ARG A 70 -9.22 3.88 -5.56
C ARG A 70 -10.38 3.77 -6.56
N ASN A 71 -11.54 4.35 -6.24
CA ASN A 71 -12.71 4.38 -7.11
C ASN A 71 -12.81 5.70 -7.88
N GLN A 72 -11.88 6.64 -7.70
CA GLN A 72 -11.84 7.91 -8.41
C GLN A 72 -11.03 7.78 -9.70
N SER A 73 -11.08 8.82 -10.55
CA SER A 73 -10.14 8.89 -11.68
C SER A 73 -8.69 8.97 -11.18
N ALA A 74 -7.73 8.59 -12.02
CA ALA A 74 -6.31 8.62 -11.65
C ALA A 74 -5.85 10.01 -11.17
N ALA A 75 -6.35 11.08 -11.80
CA ALA A 75 -6.00 12.45 -11.44
C ALA A 75 -6.59 12.87 -10.08
N GLU A 76 -7.86 12.51 -9.81
CA GLU A 76 -8.51 12.79 -8.53
C GLU A 76 -7.88 11.98 -7.39
N ALA A 77 -7.52 10.71 -7.63
CA ALA A 77 -6.85 9.86 -6.66
C ALA A 77 -5.45 10.42 -6.31
N GLU A 78 -4.69 10.88 -7.29
CA GLU A 78 -3.38 11.50 -7.10
C GLU A 78 -3.49 12.80 -6.30
N GLN A 79 -4.40 13.70 -6.67
CA GLN A 79 -4.63 14.94 -5.93
C GLN A 79 -5.13 14.69 -4.50
N GLY A 80 -6.03 13.72 -4.33
CA GLY A 80 -6.54 13.31 -3.04
C GLY A 80 -5.43 12.81 -2.13
N LEU A 81 -4.56 11.93 -2.63
CA LEU A 81 -3.43 11.39 -1.87
C LEU A 81 -2.40 12.47 -1.53
N LEU A 82 -2.09 13.38 -2.46
CA LEU A 82 -1.22 14.54 -2.20
C LEU A 82 -1.75 15.41 -1.05
N ALA A 83 -3.07 15.64 -1.01
CA ALA A 83 -3.72 16.38 0.06
C ALA A 83 -3.65 15.65 1.41
N LEU A 84 -3.79 14.32 1.42
CA LEU A 84 -3.64 13.50 2.63
C LEU A 84 -2.19 13.48 3.12
N VAL A 85 -1.21 13.34 2.22
CA VAL A 85 0.22 13.39 2.54
C VAL A 85 0.61 14.73 3.14
N SER A 86 0.13 15.84 2.57
CA SER A 86 0.38 17.18 3.12
C SER A 86 -0.17 17.32 4.55
N GLN A 87 -1.37 16.79 4.80
CA GLN A 87 -1.95 16.77 6.15
C GLN A 87 -1.14 15.90 7.11
N ALA A 88 -0.70 14.71 6.67
CA ALA A 88 0.15 13.82 7.46
C ALA A 88 1.47 14.49 7.83
N GLN A 89 2.15 15.14 6.89
CA GLN A 89 3.40 15.87 7.13
C GLN A 89 3.26 16.92 8.24
N VAL A 90 2.16 17.70 8.23
CA VAL A 90 1.87 18.69 9.28
C VAL A 90 1.68 18.03 10.65
N GLN A 91 1.01 16.89 10.74
CA GLN A 91 0.84 16.17 12.01
C GLN A 91 2.15 15.55 12.48
N LEU A 92 2.90 14.90 11.58
CA LEU A 92 4.19 14.29 11.89
C LEU A 92 5.20 15.33 12.39
N GLY A 93 5.19 16.55 11.84
CA GLY A 93 6.02 17.66 12.32
C GLY A 93 5.77 18.06 13.78
N LYS A 94 4.58 17.77 14.33
CA LYS A 94 4.24 17.99 15.75
C LYS A 94 4.61 16.81 16.64
N ILE A 95 4.71 15.61 16.07
CA ILE A 95 4.94 14.35 16.81
C ILE A 95 6.43 14.00 16.85
N LEU A 96 7.13 14.21 15.74
CA LEU A 96 8.52 13.82 15.53
C LEU A 96 9.46 14.91 16.01
N ARG A 97 10.59 14.49 16.59
CA ARG A 97 11.72 15.40 16.87
C ARG A 97 12.39 15.82 15.56
N PRO A 98 13.08 16.97 15.51
CA PRO A 98 13.79 17.41 14.31
C PRO A 98 14.73 16.34 13.72
N GLN A 99 15.46 15.59 14.56
CA GLN A 99 16.35 14.52 14.09
C GLN A 99 15.57 13.32 13.49
N GLN A 100 14.35 13.07 13.94
CA GLN A 100 13.49 12.01 13.40
C GLN A 100 12.88 12.42 12.06
N VAL A 101 12.48 13.68 11.90
CA VAL A 101 12.04 14.22 10.60
C VAL A 101 13.18 14.15 9.59
N GLN A 102 14.37 14.62 9.97
CA GLN A 102 15.56 14.51 9.13
C GLN A 102 15.87 13.06 8.75
N ARG A 103 15.71 12.12 9.70
CA ARG A 103 15.95 10.70 9.41
C ARG A 103 14.90 10.12 8.46
N LEU A 104 13.65 10.51 8.57
CA LEU A 104 12.60 10.11 7.62
C LEU A 104 12.94 10.57 6.20
N ASP A 105 13.41 11.82 6.04
CA ASP A 105 13.84 12.35 4.75
C ASP A 105 15.04 11.58 4.17
N GLN A 106 16.01 11.20 5.02
CA GLN A 106 17.14 10.36 4.60
C GLN A 106 16.69 8.99 4.08
N VAL A 107 15.77 8.32 4.81
CA VAL A 107 15.20 7.03 4.40
C VAL A 107 14.45 7.17 3.09
N LEU A 108 13.63 8.21 2.98
CA LEU A 108 12.86 8.54 1.78
C LEU A 108 13.76 8.71 0.55
N LEU A 109 14.79 9.57 0.64
CA LEU A 109 15.76 9.77 -0.45
C LEU A 109 16.44 8.47 -0.87
N ARG A 110 16.73 7.60 0.10
CA ARG A 110 17.36 6.30 -0.16
C ARG A 110 16.42 5.34 -0.88
N VAL A 111 15.12 5.34 -0.54
CA VAL A 111 14.09 4.55 -1.22
C VAL A 111 13.83 5.07 -2.63
N GLN A 112 13.84 6.39 -2.82
CA GLN A 112 13.70 7.02 -4.15
C GLN A 112 14.89 6.75 -5.07
N GLY A 113 16.07 6.48 -4.51
CA GLY A 113 17.29 6.23 -5.28
C GLY A 113 17.64 7.40 -6.20
N LEU A 114 17.88 7.12 -7.49
CA LEU A 114 18.27 8.14 -8.48
C LEU A 114 17.21 9.20 -8.73
N GLU A 115 15.92 8.87 -8.59
CA GLU A 115 14.85 9.85 -8.70
C GLU A 115 14.94 10.91 -7.59
N GLY A 116 15.53 10.55 -6.45
CA GLY A 116 15.81 11.48 -5.34
C GLY A 116 16.77 12.62 -5.74
N LEU A 117 17.73 12.38 -6.64
CA LEU A 117 18.64 13.42 -7.15
C LEU A 117 17.93 14.47 -8.02
N LEU A 118 16.77 14.12 -8.59
CA LEU A 118 15.99 14.99 -9.47
C LEU A 118 14.96 15.83 -8.70
N ARG A 119 14.78 15.61 -7.39
CA ARG A 119 13.93 16.47 -6.57
C ARG A 119 14.47 17.89 -6.57
N SER A 120 13.58 18.87 -6.68
CA SER A 120 13.91 20.30 -6.71
C SER A 120 14.77 20.71 -5.51
N ASP A 121 14.38 20.32 -4.29
CA ASP A 121 15.10 20.63 -3.06
C ASP A 121 16.50 19.99 -2.97
N VAL A 122 16.66 18.80 -3.55
CA VAL A 122 17.96 18.09 -3.59
C VAL A 122 18.86 18.67 -4.66
N ALA A 123 18.32 18.90 -5.86
CA ALA A 123 19.05 19.47 -6.98
C ALA A 123 19.56 20.89 -6.65
N GLU A 124 18.77 21.69 -5.94
CA GLU A 124 19.18 23.00 -5.45
C GLU A 124 20.32 22.89 -4.43
N LYS A 125 20.15 22.03 -3.40
CA LYS A 125 21.20 21.79 -2.40
C LYS A 125 22.49 21.35 -3.08
N LEU A 126 22.46 20.39 -4.00
CA LEU A 126 23.64 19.93 -4.72
C LEU A 126 24.13 20.90 -5.82
N SER A 127 23.41 22.00 -6.04
CA SER A 127 23.69 22.97 -7.10
C SER A 127 23.89 22.32 -8.47
N LEU A 128 22.98 21.38 -8.81
CA LEU A 128 23.06 20.64 -10.06
C LEU A 128 22.80 21.57 -11.26
N SER A 129 23.67 21.54 -12.25
CA SER A 129 23.45 22.23 -13.52
C SER A 129 22.30 21.59 -14.31
N GLU A 130 21.73 22.32 -15.25
CA GLU A 130 20.70 21.79 -16.14
C GLU A 130 21.20 20.56 -16.93
N ALA A 131 22.43 20.60 -17.42
CA ALA A 131 23.07 19.47 -18.11
C ALA A 131 23.24 18.24 -17.21
N GLN A 132 23.59 18.44 -15.94
CA GLN A 132 23.66 17.35 -14.96
C GLN A 132 22.28 16.75 -14.71
N ARG A 133 21.26 17.59 -14.50
CA ARG A 133 19.88 17.14 -14.31
C ARG A 133 19.36 16.34 -15.50
N GLU A 134 19.62 16.78 -16.73
CA GLU A 134 19.18 16.04 -17.92
C GLU A 134 19.91 14.71 -18.07
N THR A 135 21.20 14.65 -17.72
CA THR A 135 21.97 13.40 -17.75
C THR A 135 21.42 12.39 -16.73
N ILE A 136 21.14 12.84 -15.50
CA ILE A 136 20.53 12.01 -14.46
C ILE A 136 19.12 11.57 -14.88
N ALA A 137 18.30 12.48 -15.40
CA ALA A 137 16.95 12.18 -15.88
C ALA A 137 16.96 11.16 -17.03
N GLY A 138 17.93 11.28 -17.94
CA GLY A 138 18.17 10.32 -19.01
C GLY A 138 18.50 8.93 -18.47
N ALA A 139 19.43 8.83 -17.52
CA ALA A 139 19.79 7.56 -16.87
C ALA A 139 18.59 6.88 -16.20
N VAL A 140 17.80 7.65 -15.43
CA VAL A 140 16.57 7.18 -14.78
C VAL A 140 15.56 6.67 -15.81
N ARG A 141 15.30 7.45 -16.87
CA ARG A 141 14.35 7.12 -17.93
C ARG A 141 14.75 5.84 -18.67
N THR A 142 16.01 5.71 -19.06
CA THR A 142 16.53 4.50 -19.72
C THR A 142 16.39 3.25 -18.85
N ALA A 143 16.76 3.33 -17.55
CA ALA A 143 16.58 2.20 -16.64
C ALA A 143 15.11 1.82 -16.48
N ARG A 144 14.23 2.80 -16.31
CA ARG A 144 12.78 2.59 -16.18
C ARG A 144 12.19 1.90 -17.41
N GLU A 145 12.51 2.39 -18.60
CA GLU A 145 12.06 1.79 -19.86
C GLU A 145 12.55 0.35 -20.02
N GLY A 146 13.83 0.10 -19.70
CA GLY A 146 14.41 -1.24 -19.71
C GLY A 146 13.68 -2.19 -18.75
N LYS A 147 13.40 -1.74 -17.52
CA LYS A 147 12.65 -2.53 -16.52
C LYS A 147 11.22 -2.83 -16.94
N LEU A 148 10.50 -1.84 -17.49
CA LEU A 148 9.14 -2.05 -18.01
C LEU A 148 9.13 -3.07 -19.15
N LYS A 149 10.14 -3.04 -20.02
CA LYS A 149 10.32 -4.07 -21.06
C LYS A 149 10.53 -5.46 -20.45
N LEU A 150 11.43 -5.60 -19.48
CA LEU A 150 11.67 -6.88 -18.79
C LEU A 150 10.39 -7.42 -18.14
N GLN A 151 9.61 -6.56 -17.48
CA GLN A 151 8.34 -6.93 -16.87
C GLN A 151 7.34 -7.46 -17.91
N ARG A 152 7.21 -6.79 -19.06
CA ARG A 152 6.36 -7.26 -20.17
C ARG A 152 6.82 -8.62 -20.70
N GLU A 153 8.12 -8.85 -20.80
CA GLU A 153 8.66 -10.14 -21.23
C GLU A 153 8.35 -11.26 -20.23
N VAL A 154 8.44 -11.00 -18.92
CA VAL A 154 8.09 -11.96 -17.86
C VAL A 154 6.59 -12.27 -17.90
N LEU A 155 5.73 -11.25 -17.97
CA LEU A 155 4.28 -11.43 -18.04
C LEU A 155 3.85 -12.21 -19.29
N ALA A 156 4.55 -12.01 -20.41
CA ALA A 156 4.33 -12.78 -21.63
C ALA A 156 4.99 -14.18 -21.61
N ALA A 157 5.54 -14.62 -20.47
CA ALA A 157 6.29 -15.86 -20.30
C ALA A 157 7.49 -16.02 -21.28
N LYS A 158 7.99 -14.91 -21.84
CA LYS A 158 9.15 -14.88 -22.76
C LYS A 158 10.49 -14.86 -22.02
N ARG A 159 10.47 -14.57 -20.72
CA ARG A 159 11.67 -14.51 -19.87
C ARG A 159 11.36 -15.06 -18.48
N ALA A 160 12.29 -15.85 -17.94
CA ALA A 160 12.22 -16.32 -16.56
C ALA A 160 12.40 -15.14 -15.58
N GLY A 161 11.56 -15.06 -14.54
CA GLY A 161 11.59 -13.99 -13.54
C GLY A 161 12.98 -13.75 -12.95
N ALA A 162 13.67 -14.81 -12.51
CA ALA A 162 15.03 -14.68 -11.94
C ALA A 162 16.05 -14.02 -12.87
N LYS A 163 15.96 -14.28 -14.19
CA LYS A 163 16.82 -13.63 -15.19
C LYS A 163 16.43 -12.17 -15.44
N ALA A 164 15.14 -11.85 -15.38
CA ALA A 164 14.66 -10.48 -15.44
C ALA A 164 15.12 -9.67 -14.22
N ASP A 165 15.11 -10.28 -13.03
CA ASP A 165 15.58 -9.64 -11.80
C ASP A 165 17.07 -9.35 -11.84
N GLU A 166 17.88 -10.26 -12.38
CA GLU A 166 19.32 -10.02 -12.58
C GLU A 166 19.58 -8.86 -13.54
N GLU A 167 18.89 -8.85 -14.68
CA GLU A 167 19.04 -7.77 -15.67
C GLU A 167 18.53 -6.42 -15.12
N SER A 168 17.44 -6.44 -14.35
CA SER A 168 16.93 -5.25 -13.65
C SER A 168 17.98 -4.65 -12.71
N ARG A 169 18.72 -5.48 -11.97
CA ARG A 169 19.84 -5.03 -11.12
C ARG A 169 21.00 -4.45 -11.94
N ARG A 170 21.27 -4.99 -13.13
CA ARG A 170 22.30 -4.43 -14.03
C ARG A 170 21.89 -3.07 -14.56
N LEU A 171 20.64 -2.92 -15.01
CA LEU A 171 20.08 -1.62 -15.43
C LEU A 171 20.20 -0.57 -14.32
N ASP A 172 19.90 -0.95 -13.08
CA ASP A 172 20.08 -0.06 -11.92
C ASP A 172 21.55 0.34 -11.73
N THR A 173 22.46 -0.65 -11.77
CA THR A 173 23.90 -0.40 -11.61
C THR A 173 24.42 0.57 -12.67
N THR A 174 24.09 0.33 -13.94
CA THR A 174 24.49 1.20 -15.06
C THR A 174 23.91 2.61 -14.92
N ALA A 175 22.65 2.72 -14.52
CA ALA A 175 22.04 4.04 -14.31
C ALA A 175 22.69 4.79 -13.16
N TRP A 176 23.05 4.10 -12.07
CA TRP A 176 23.78 4.68 -10.95
C TRP A 176 25.18 5.16 -11.38
N GLU A 177 25.92 4.34 -12.11
CA GLU A 177 27.24 4.71 -12.64
C GLU A 177 27.15 5.95 -13.54
N HIS A 178 26.17 5.99 -14.43
CA HIS A 178 25.98 7.12 -15.34
C HIS A 178 25.58 8.40 -14.59
N ALA A 179 24.58 8.33 -13.69
CA ALA A 179 24.09 9.47 -12.93
C ALA A 179 25.15 10.02 -11.96
N LEU A 180 25.85 9.15 -11.22
CA LEU A 180 26.92 9.59 -10.32
C LEU A 180 28.16 10.06 -11.11
N GLY A 181 28.38 9.54 -12.32
CA GLY A 181 29.42 10.03 -13.24
C GLY A 181 29.23 11.49 -13.63
N ALA A 182 27.99 11.98 -13.65
CA ALA A 182 27.68 13.39 -13.93
C ALA A 182 28.01 14.33 -12.76
N LEU A 183 28.19 13.80 -11.54
CA LEU A 183 28.46 14.59 -10.33
C LEU A 183 29.95 14.78 -10.09
N ASN A 184 30.34 15.97 -9.62
CA ASN A 184 31.69 16.22 -9.11
C ASN A 184 31.86 15.64 -7.68
N ASP A 185 33.09 15.66 -7.15
CA ASP A 185 33.41 15.02 -5.87
C ASP A 185 32.73 15.70 -4.67
N ASP A 186 32.54 17.02 -4.69
CA ASP A 186 31.77 17.73 -3.66
C ASP A 186 30.29 17.30 -3.68
N GLN A 187 29.69 17.27 -4.86
CA GLN A 187 28.30 16.83 -5.05
C GLN A 187 28.11 15.39 -4.59
N LYS A 188 29.04 14.47 -4.92
CA LYS A 188 29.00 13.08 -4.46
C LYS A 188 29.08 13.00 -2.94
N ARG A 189 30.00 13.73 -2.30
CA ARG A 189 30.12 13.78 -0.84
C ARG A 189 28.82 14.27 -0.20
N ARG A 190 28.28 15.39 -0.69
CA ARG A 190 27.04 15.99 -0.16
C ARG A 190 25.83 15.08 -0.36
N TRP A 191 25.73 14.40 -1.49
CA TRP A 191 24.71 13.37 -1.71
C TRP A 191 24.81 12.24 -0.67
N MET A 192 26.01 11.73 -0.41
CA MET A 192 26.24 10.70 0.61
C MET A 192 25.86 11.17 2.02
N GLU A 193 26.11 12.44 2.35
CA GLU A 193 25.66 13.06 3.61
C GLU A 193 24.13 13.15 3.69
N MET A 194 23.46 13.48 2.57
CA MET A 194 22.00 13.61 2.50
C MET A 194 21.26 12.28 2.66
N ILE A 195 21.78 11.18 2.12
CA ILE A 195 21.19 9.84 2.31
C ILE A 195 21.67 9.15 3.61
N ALA A 196 22.74 9.68 4.20
CA ALA A 196 23.30 9.32 5.50
C ALA A 196 23.50 7.81 5.74
N ARG A 197 23.41 7.38 7.02
CA ARG A 197 23.59 6.00 7.46
C ARG A 197 22.64 5.06 6.73
N ASP A 198 23.08 3.80 6.56
CA ASP A 198 22.34 2.79 5.82
C ASP A 198 20.93 2.55 6.37
N PHE A 199 20.04 2.15 5.47
CA PHE A 199 18.72 1.63 5.78
C PHE A 199 18.51 0.41 4.90
N GLU A 200 18.30 -0.75 5.52
CA GLU A 200 18.09 -2.00 4.80
C GLU A 200 16.71 -1.96 4.13
N ILE A 201 16.64 -1.48 2.88
CA ILE A 201 15.41 -1.39 2.09
C ILE A 201 14.69 -2.75 1.98
N SER A 202 15.45 -3.86 2.05
CA SER A 202 14.89 -5.22 2.09
C SER A 202 14.05 -5.52 3.33
N ARG A 203 14.08 -4.68 4.37
CA ARG A 203 13.21 -4.79 5.56
C ARG A 203 11.86 -4.10 5.39
N LEU A 204 11.68 -3.29 4.35
CA LEU A 204 10.38 -2.72 4.04
C LEU A 204 9.38 -3.85 3.84
N GLY A 205 8.27 -3.75 4.55
CA GLY A 205 7.25 -4.79 4.63
C GLY A 205 5.95 -4.35 3.97
N ARG A 206 4.89 -5.09 4.28
CA ARG A 206 3.53 -4.64 3.96
C ARG A 206 3.13 -3.54 4.91
N THR A 207 2.63 -2.45 4.35
CA THR A 207 2.11 -1.30 5.08
C THR A 207 0.77 -1.65 5.73
N ALA A 208 0.55 -1.06 6.90
CA ALA A 208 -0.63 -1.31 7.72
C ALA A 208 -1.55 -0.09 7.68
N TYR A 209 -2.74 -0.25 7.10
CA TYR A 209 -3.72 0.83 6.96
C TYR A 209 -4.92 0.59 7.85
N LYS A 210 -5.38 1.62 8.55
CA LYS A 210 -6.59 1.54 9.36
C LYS A 210 -7.78 1.28 8.44
N THR A 211 -8.52 0.21 8.71
CA THR A 211 -9.76 -0.09 7.97
C THR A 211 -10.94 0.70 8.52
N PRO A 212 -11.95 0.97 7.67
CA PRO A 212 -13.27 1.38 8.14
C PRO A 212 -13.83 0.38 9.14
N GLU A 213 -14.59 0.89 10.10
CA GLU A 213 -15.36 0.04 11.01
C GLU A 213 -16.53 -0.60 10.24
N LEU A 214 -16.98 -1.78 10.69
CA LEU A 214 -18.13 -2.45 10.10
C LEU A 214 -19.42 -1.71 10.48
N ILE A 215 -20.20 -1.29 9.49
CA ILE A 215 -21.50 -0.66 9.68
C ILE A 215 -22.56 -1.76 9.71
N ALA A 216 -22.85 -2.28 10.90
CA ALA A 216 -23.68 -3.47 11.04
C ALA A 216 -24.66 -3.38 12.23
N PRO A 217 -25.78 -2.65 12.09
CA PRO A 217 -26.83 -2.64 13.10
C PRO A 217 -27.29 -4.07 13.44
N PRO A 218 -27.72 -4.35 14.69
CA PRO A 218 -28.06 -5.72 15.09
C PRO A 218 -29.01 -6.48 14.15
N ALA A 219 -29.98 -5.79 13.54
CA ALA A 219 -30.96 -6.38 12.64
C ALA A 219 -30.41 -6.80 11.26
N THR A 220 -29.19 -6.37 10.89
CA THR A 220 -28.61 -6.68 9.57
C THR A 220 -27.77 -7.96 9.58
N TRP A 221 -27.59 -8.62 10.72
CA TRP A 221 -26.82 -9.86 10.82
C TRP A 221 -27.66 -11.09 10.50
N VAL A 222 -27.07 -12.00 9.71
CA VAL A 222 -27.57 -13.36 9.49
C VAL A 222 -26.44 -14.37 9.76
N ASN A 223 -26.80 -15.65 9.97
CA ASN A 223 -25.87 -16.72 10.35
C ASN A 223 -25.03 -16.44 11.62
N GLY A 224 -25.56 -15.62 12.55
CA GLY A 224 -24.91 -15.33 13.82
C GLY A 224 -25.54 -14.15 14.55
N ALA A 225 -25.18 -14.00 15.82
CA ALA A 225 -25.46 -12.77 16.56
C ALA A 225 -24.54 -11.63 16.08
N PRO A 226 -24.97 -10.36 16.25
CA PRO A 226 -24.11 -9.21 15.98
C PRO A 226 -22.77 -9.33 16.70
N LEU A 227 -21.69 -9.12 15.98
CA LEU A 227 -20.35 -9.15 16.55
C LEU A 227 -20.04 -7.79 17.20
N ASP A 228 -19.57 -7.81 18.44
CA ASP A 228 -19.04 -6.63 19.11
C ASP A 228 -17.68 -6.25 18.48
N PRO A 229 -17.51 -5.03 17.94
CA PRO A 229 -16.22 -4.56 17.44
C PRO A 229 -15.08 -4.69 18.44
N GLN A 230 -15.34 -4.55 19.75
CA GLN A 230 -14.32 -4.77 20.78
C GLN A 230 -13.88 -6.25 20.85
N ALA A 231 -14.80 -7.19 20.61
CA ALA A 231 -14.51 -8.62 20.58
C ALA A 231 -13.69 -9.05 19.34
N LEU A 232 -13.64 -8.22 18.30
CA LEU A 232 -12.81 -8.42 17.11
C LEU A 232 -11.34 -8.02 17.34
N ARG A 233 -11.05 -7.16 18.34
CA ARG A 233 -9.68 -6.79 18.69
C ARG A 233 -8.92 -8.02 19.19
N GLY A 234 -7.65 -8.14 18.78
CA GLY A 234 -6.81 -9.29 19.12
C GLY A 234 -7.01 -10.53 18.23
N ARG A 235 -7.98 -10.50 17.30
CA ARG A 235 -8.21 -11.56 16.30
C ARG A 235 -7.81 -11.11 14.92
N VAL A 236 -7.41 -12.07 14.08
CA VAL A 236 -7.35 -11.81 12.64
C VAL A 236 -8.78 -11.87 12.11
N VAL A 237 -9.18 -10.88 11.32
CA VAL A 237 -10.52 -10.82 10.73
C VAL A 237 -10.40 -10.86 9.21
N VAL A 238 -11.18 -11.72 8.58
CA VAL A 238 -11.31 -11.79 7.12
C VAL A 238 -12.70 -11.30 6.77
N VAL A 239 -12.76 -10.15 6.11
CA VAL A 239 -14.00 -9.57 5.59
C VAL A 239 -14.05 -9.85 4.10
N HIS A 240 -15.14 -10.41 3.59
CA HIS A 240 -15.31 -10.59 2.15
C HIS A 240 -16.65 -10.05 1.66
N PHE A 241 -16.59 -9.25 0.59
CA PHE A 241 -17.75 -8.72 -0.10
C PHE A 241 -18.20 -9.70 -1.18
N PHE A 242 -19.49 -10.03 -1.19
CA PHE A 242 -20.08 -10.91 -2.18
C PHE A 242 -21.53 -10.50 -2.48
N ALA A 243 -22.05 -10.98 -3.61
CA ALA A 243 -23.46 -10.95 -3.98
C ALA A 243 -23.87 -12.39 -4.32
N PHE A 244 -25.00 -12.88 -3.81
CA PHE A 244 -25.28 -14.31 -3.88
C PHE A 244 -25.53 -14.84 -5.30
N GLY A 245 -25.91 -13.98 -6.23
CA GLY A 245 -26.12 -14.30 -7.65
C GLY A 245 -24.88 -14.12 -8.52
N CYS A 246 -23.80 -13.52 -8.00
CA CYS A 246 -22.59 -13.25 -8.75
C CYS A 246 -21.81 -14.55 -9.03
N SER A 247 -21.63 -14.89 -10.31
CA SER A 247 -20.91 -16.10 -10.73
C SER A 247 -19.47 -16.14 -10.21
N ASN A 248 -18.76 -15.01 -10.21
CA ASN A 248 -17.40 -14.92 -9.68
C ASN A 248 -17.37 -15.17 -8.15
N CYS A 249 -18.39 -14.71 -7.43
CA CYS A 249 -18.52 -14.99 -6.00
C CYS A 249 -18.74 -16.48 -5.74
N ILE A 250 -19.66 -17.11 -6.49
CA ILE A 250 -19.99 -18.53 -6.35
C ILE A 250 -18.76 -19.42 -6.56
N HIS A 251 -17.92 -19.12 -7.55
CA HIS A 251 -16.67 -19.85 -7.78
C HIS A 251 -15.66 -19.74 -6.61
N ASN A 252 -15.80 -18.75 -5.72
CA ASN A 252 -14.96 -18.59 -4.54
C ASN A 252 -15.52 -19.29 -3.28
N TYR A 253 -16.79 -19.72 -3.27
CA TYR A 253 -17.39 -20.38 -2.11
C TYR A 253 -16.63 -21.63 -1.61
N PRO A 254 -16.05 -22.50 -2.47
CA PRO A 254 -15.21 -23.59 -2.00
C PRO A 254 -14.02 -23.11 -1.15
N SER A 255 -13.39 -22.00 -1.52
CA SER A 255 -12.29 -21.39 -0.75
C SER A 255 -12.80 -20.86 0.59
N TYR A 256 -13.96 -20.21 0.62
CA TYR A 256 -14.54 -19.69 1.86
C TYR A 256 -14.94 -20.79 2.84
N ARG A 257 -15.49 -21.92 2.34
CA ARG A 257 -15.75 -23.10 3.18
C ARG A 257 -14.46 -23.68 3.75
N LYS A 258 -13.43 -23.83 2.93
CA LYS A 258 -12.12 -24.29 3.39
C LYS A 258 -11.55 -23.36 4.48
N TRP A 259 -11.65 -22.05 4.31
CA TRP A 259 -11.21 -21.09 5.33
C TRP A 259 -12.05 -21.16 6.60
N GLN A 260 -13.35 -21.35 6.50
CA GLN A 260 -14.22 -21.58 7.65
C GLN A 260 -13.77 -22.81 8.44
N GLU A 261 -13.49 -23.92 7.77
CA GLU A 261 -13.05 -25.17 8.39
C GLU A 261 -11.64 -25.07 9.01
N GLU A 262 -10.69 -24.43 8.30
CA GLU A 262 -9.29 -24.43 8.71
C GLU A 262 -8.90 -23.25 9.63
N LEU A 263 -9.51 -22.07 9.43
CA LEU A 263 -9.04 -20.83 10.05
C LEU A 263 -9.88 -20.42 11.27
N VAL A 264 -11.19 -20.67 11.25
CA VAL A 264 -12.07 -20.33 12.40
C VAL A 264 -11.63 -21.05 13.68
N PRO A 265 -11.34 -22.38 13.67
CA PRO A 265 -10.82 -23.05 14.86
C PRO A 265 -9.47 -22.53 15.35
N ARG A 266 -8.72 -21.84 14.49
CA ARG A 266 -7.43 -21.20 14.80
C ARG A 266 -7.57 -19.77 15.32
N GLY A 267 -8.80 -19.30 15.52
CA GLY A 267 -9.10 -17.98 16.06
C GLY A 267 -9.20 -16.86 15.03
N VAL A 268 -9.33 -17.19 13.74
CA VAL A 268 -9.64 -16.22 12.69
C VAL A 268 -11.15 -16.00 12.63
N GLN A 269 -11.60 -14.74 12.56
CA GLN A 269 -13.01 -14.41 12.35
C GLN A 269 -13.28 -14.21 10.86
N LEU A 270 -14.14 -15.03 10.26
CA LEU A 270 -14.67 -14.79 8.92
C LEU A 270 -15.96 -14.00 9.01
N ILE A 271 -16.12 -12.97 8.17
CA ILE A 271 -17.32 -12.15 8.06
C ILE A 271 -17.63 -11.94 6.58
N GLY A 272 -18.83 -12.32 6.16
CA GLY A 272 -19.35 -11.98 4.84
C GLY A 272 -20.07 -10.62 4.88
N ILE A 273 -19.88 -9.80 3.86
CA ILE A 273 -20.70 -8.62 3.61
C ILE A 273 -21.45 -8.88 2.31
N HIS A 274 -22.75 -9.11 2.42
CA HIS A 274 -23.61 -9.32 1.28
C HIS A 274 -24.12 -7.96 0.78
N THR A 275 -23.52 -7.46 -0.29
CA THR A 275 -23.95 -6.23 -0.96
C THR A 275 -24.64 -6.62 -2.27
N PRO A 276 -25.96 -6.36 -2.44
CA PRO A 276 -26.70 -6.75 -3.65
C PRO A 276 -26.16 -6.10 -4.93
N GLU A 277 -26.03 -6.89 -5.99
CA GLU A 277 -25.77 -6.40 -7.36
C GLU A 277 -27.11 -6.05 -8.06
N THR A 278 -28.16 -6.82 -7.75
CA THR A 278 -29.50 -6.72 -8.35
C THR A 278 -30.60 -6.53 -7.30
N SER A 279 -31.78 -6.07 -7.74
CA SER A 279 -32.95 -5.91 -6.84
C SER A 279 -33.40 -7.24 -6.21
N ALA A 280 -33.26 -8.35 -6.94
CA ALA A 280 -33.61 -9.68 -6.42
C ALA A 280 -32.76 -10.09 -5.22
N GLU A 281 -31.52 -9.59 -5.15
CA GLU A 281 -30.56 -9.91 -4.09
C GLU A 281 -30.83 -9.18 -2.77
N HIS A 282 -31.76 -8.23 -2.74
CA HIS A 282 -32.15 -7.53 -1.50
C HIS A 282 -32.99 -8.41 -0.56
N ASN A 283 -33.55 -9.53 -1.05
CA ASN A 283 -34.38 -10.41 -0.24
C ASN A 283 -33.52 -11.24 0.73
N VAL A 284 -33.66 -10.93 2.02
CA VAL A 284 -32.87 -11.55 3.10
C VAL A 284 -33.18 -13.04 3.28
N GLU A 285 -34.42 -13.48 3.04
CA GLU A 285 -34.78 -14.89 3.17
C GLU A 285 -34.17 -15.73 2.03
N THR A 286 -34.15 -15.19 0.81
CA THR A 286 -33.41 -15.80 -0.31
C THR A 286 -31.92 -15.91 0.00
N LEU A 287 -31.32 -14.85 0.55
CA LEU A 287 -29.92 -14.87 0.98
C LEU A 287 -29.67 -15.98 2.01
N LYS A 288 -30.47 -16.07 3.07
CA LYS A 288 -30.34 -17.13 4.10
C LYS A 288 -30.42 -18.53 3.49
N GLY A 289 -31.39 -18.76 2.60
CA GLY A 289 -31.52 -20.02 1.88
C GLY A 289 -30.29 -20.36 1.03
N LYS A 290 -29.70 -19.36 0.35
CA LYS A 290 -28.45 -19.52 -0.41
C LYS A 290 -27.26 -19.83 0.48
N LEU A 291 -27.08 -19.09 1.57
CA LEU A 291 -26.00 -19.35 2.53
C LEU A 291 -26.06 -20.78 3.09
N GLN A 292 -27.27 -21.26 3.42
CA GLN A 292 -27.48 -22.62 3.90
C GLN A 292 -27.16 -23.66 2.82
N ALA A 293 -27.69 -23.49 1.60
CA ALA A 293 -27.46 -24.41 0.49
C ALA A 293 -25.97 -24.53 0.13
N GLU A 294 -25.23 -23.42 0.22
CA GLU A 294 -23.80 -23.34 -0.09
C GLU A 294 -22.89 -23.65 1.11
N GLN A 295 -23.48 -24.00 2.27
CA GLN A 295 -22.78 -24.35 3.52
C GLN A 295 -21.84 -23.24 4.03
N LEU A 296 -22.25 -21.99 3.85
CA LEU A 296 -21.56 -20.80 4.35
C LEU A 296 -22.15 -20.43 5.71
N HIS A 297 -21.49 -20.82 6.80
CA HIS A 297 -22.01 -20.72 8.18
C HIS A 297 -21.41 -19.57 8.98
N PHE A 298 -20.42 -18.86 8.44
CA PHE A 298 -19.87 -17.66 9.08
C PHE A 298 -20.92 -16.53 9.16
N PRO A 299 -20.78 -15.59 10.12
CA PRO A 299 -21.63 -14.41 10.22
C PRO A 299 -21.62 -13.57 8.94
N VAL A 300 -22.79 -13.11 8.51
CA VAL A 300 -22.96 -12.26 7.32
C VAL A 300 -23.72 -10.99 7.68
N ILE A 301 -23.22 -9.85 7.21
CA ILE A 301 -23.90 -8.55 7.26
C ILE A 301 -24.68 -8.37 5.95
N VAL A 302 -25.97 -8.05 6.05
CA VAL A 302 -26.81 -7.62 4.94
C VAL A 302 -26.56 -6.13 4.69
N ASP A 303 -25.92 -5.82 3.56
CA ASP A 303 -25.51 -4.47 3.16
C ASP A 303 -26.36 -3.95 2.00
N ASN A 304 -27.69 -4.03 2.17
CA ASN A 304 -28.66 -3.65 1.13
C ASN A 304 -28.53 -2.17 0.73
N ASP A 305 -28.21 -1.29 1.69
CA ASP A 305 -28.02 0.14 1.45
C ASP A 305 -26.60 0.49 1.00
N LYS A 306 -25.73 -0.50 0.75
CA LYS A 306 -24.33 -0.32 0.33
C LYS A 306 -23.46 0.49 1.28
N ALA A 307 -23.86 0.63 2.55
CA ALA A 307 -23.15 1.45 3.52
C ALA A 307 -21.71 0.95 3.77
N ASN A 308 -21.52 -0.37 3.91
CA ASN A 308 -20.17 -0.93 4.03
C ASN A 308 -19.44 -0.87 2.70
N TRP A 309 -20.11 -1.16 1.58
CA TRP A 309 -19.52 -1.05 0.25
C TRP A 309 -18.88 0.34 0.02
N GLU A 310 -19.61 1.41 0.34
CA GLU A 310 -19.15 2.79 0.20
C GLU A 310 -18.08 3.16 1.22
N ALA A 311 -18.26 2.83 2.51
CA ALA A 311 -17.30 3.14 3.56
C ALA A 311 -15.94 2.48 3.31
N TRP A 312 -15.95 1.24 2.81
CA TRP A 312 -14.74 0.51 2.41
C TRP A 312 -14.20 0.94 1.06
N GLY A 313 -14.88 1.85 0.34
CA GLY A 313 -14.56 2.21 -1.03
C GLY A 313 -14.48 0.98 -1.92
N ASN A 314 -15.26 -0.07 -1.65
CA ASN A 314 -15.23 -1.31 -2.43
C ASN A 314 -15.76 -1.03 -3.84
N GLY A 315 -15.16 -1.66 -4.85
CA GLY A 315 -15.51 -1.42 -6.25
C GLY A 315 -15.78 -2.69 -7.04
N MET A 316 -15.67 -3.87 -6.42
CA MET A 316 -15.70 -5.14 -7.13
C MET A 316 -16.21 -6.30 -6.25
N TRP A 317 -16.91 -7.23 -6.92
CA TRP A 317 -17.27 -8.54 -6.38
C TRP A 317 -16.47 -9.67 -7.06
N PRO A 318 -16.03 -10.70 -6.30
CA PRO A 318 -15.82 -10.67 -4.86
C PRO A 318 -14.60 -9.80 -4.51
N SER A 319 -14.55 -9.32 -3.26
CA SER A 319 -13.35 -8.69 -2.70
C SER A 319 -13.09 -9.23 -1.30
N VAL A 320 -11.82 -9.43 -0.93
CA VAL A 320 -11.41 -9.96 0.39
C VAL A 320 -10.43 -8.99 1.04
N TYR A 321 -10.67 -8.69 2.31
CA TYR A 321 -9.84 -7.84 3.16
C TYR A 321 -9.39 -8.65 4.37
N VAL A 322 -8.08 -8.66 4.63
CA VAL A 322 -7.50 -9.32 5.80
C VAL A 322 -7.04 -8.25 6.77
N ILE A 323 -7.56 -8.33 8.00
CA ILE A 323 -7.34 -7.37 9.07
C ILE A 323 -6.56 -8.09 10.16
N ASP A 324 -5.46 -7.49 10.59
CA ASP A 324 -4.64 -8.02 11.66
C ASP A 324 -5.33 -7.91 13.04
N LYS A 325 -4.61 -8.40 14.06
CA LYS A 325 -5.07 -8.33 15.46
C LYS A 325 -5.16 -6.90 16.02
N GLN A 326 -4.52 -5.94 15.36
CA GLN A 326 -4.50 -4.54 15.75
C GLN A 326 -5.62 -3.74 15.08
N GLY A 327 -6.36 -4.30 14.12
CA GLY A 327 -7.43 -3.62 13.38
C GLY A 327 -6.95 -2.89 12.12
N TYR A 328 -5.85 -3.33 11.52
CA TYR A 328 -5.24 -2.75 10.31
C TYR A 328 -5.19 -3.79 9.18
N MET A 329 -5.42 -3.33 7.95
CA MET A 329 -5.34 -4.14 6.73
C MET A 329 -3.91 -4.65 6.47
N ARG A 330 -3.77 -5.80 5.79
CA ARG A 330 -2.50 -6.44 5.39
C ARG A 330 -2.56 -7.10 4.00
#